data_AF-A0A950GAE8-F1
#
_entry.id   AF-A0A950GAE8-F1
#
_cell.length_a   1.000
_cell.length_b   1.000
_cell.length_c   1.000
_cell.angle_alpha   90.00
_cell.angle_beta   90.00
_cell.angle_gamma   90.00
#
_symmetry.space_group_name_H-M   'P 1'
#
loop_
_entity.id
_entity.type
_entity.pdbx_description
1 polymer ?
#
loop_
_entity_poly.entity_id
_entity_poly.type
_entity_poly.pdbx_seq_one_letter_code
_entity_poly.pdbx_strand_id
1 'polypeptide(L)'
;SETDVLSHLDFPEQHRSKVHSTSPLERLNKEVKRRADVVGIFPNEASIIRLIGAVLLEQNDEWHLQHRYMQVEAMAELIAPANALESKQISRAA
;
A
#
# COMPACT_ATOMS: atom_id res chain seq x y z
N SER A 1 15.71 13.30 -5.09
CA SER A 1 16.45 13.24 -6.37
C SER A 1 15.48 12.82 -7.48
N GLU A 2 15.81 12.98 -8.76
CA GLU A 2 14.98 12.47 -9.86
C GLU A 2 14.71 10.96 -9.71
N THR A 3 15.73 10.21 -9.29
CA THR A 3 15.65 8.78 -9.00
C THR A 3 14.59 8.47 -7.93
N ASP A 4 14.49 9.27 -6.87
CA ASP A 4 13.48 9.05 -5.82
C ASP A 4 12.05 9.20 -6.34
N VAL A 5 11.82 10.17 -7.24
CA VAL A 5 10.49 10.43 -7.84
C VAL A 5 10.10 9.30 -8.79
N LEU A 6 11.06 8.77 -9.55
CA LEU A 6 10.82 7.72 -10.55
C LEU A 6 10.89 6.29 -9.98
N SER A 7 11.30 6.11 -8.73
CA SER A 7 11.41 4.79 -8.07
C SER A 7 10.15 3.93 -8.15
N HIS A 8 8.96 4.56 -8.20
CA HIS A 8 7.70 3.83 -8.35
C HIS A 8 7.56 3.08 -9.68
N LEU A 9 8.36 3.42 -10.70
CA LEU A 9 8.37 2.74 -12.00
C LEU A 9 9.00 1.35 -11.95
N ASP A 10 9.79 1.06 -10.92
CA ASP A 10 10.37 -0.27 -10.66
C ASP A 10 9.30 -1.29 -10.27
N PHE A 11 8.11 -0.83 -9.86
CA PHE A 11 6.97 -1.70 -9.56
C PHE A 11 6.28 -2.19 -10.84
N PRO A 12 5.64 -3.38 -10.80
CA PRO A 12 4.80 -3.89 -11.89
C PRO A 12 3.78 -2.83 -12.32
N GLU A 13 3.51 -2.74 -13.62
CA GLU A 13 2.65 -1.70 -14.22
C GLU A 13 1.28 -1.58 -13.52
N GLN A 14 0.73 -2.73 -13.11
CA GLN A 14 -0.54 -2.86 -12.39
C GLN A 14 -0.55 -2.14 -11.01
N HIS A 15 0.63 -1.88 -10.43
CA HIS A 15 0.80 -1.31 -9.10
C HIS A 15 1.37 0.12 -9.09
N ARG A 16 1.96 0.59 -10.18
CA ARG A 16 2.58 1.94 -10.26
C ARG A 16 1.64 3.05 -9.84
N SER A 17 0.39 3.02 -10.32
CA SER A 17 -0.63 4.03 -9.99
C SER A 17 -1.01 4.02 -8.51
N LYS A 18 -0.95 2.86 -7.86
CA LYS A 18 -1.21 2.71 -6.42
C LYS A 18 -0.04 3.22 -5.58
N VAL A 19 1.19 2.94 -5.99
CA VAL A 19 2.42 3.39 -5.31
C VAL A 19 2.60 4.90 -5.43
N HIS A 20 2.27 5.48 -6.59
CA HIS A 20 2.39 6.92 -6.84
C HIS A 20 1.29 7.75 -6.13
N SER A 21 0.14 7.16 -5.81
CA SER A 21 -1.00 7.88 -5.23
C SER A 21 -0.88 8.04 -3.71
N THR A 22 -1.12 9.25 -3.21
CA THR A 22 -1.26 9.54 -1.76
C THR A 22 -2.69 9.34 -1.22
N SER A 23 -3.66 9.11 -2.10
CA SER A 23 -5.09 9.08 -1.72
C SER A 23 -5.45 8.02 -0.67
N PRO A 24 -4.89 6.79 -0.67
CA PRO A 24 -5.14 5.82 0.39
C PRO A 24 -4.64 6.29 1.76
N LEU A 25 -3.44 6.89 1.80
CA LEU A 25 -2.84 7.42 3.02
C LEU A 25 -3.63 8.63 3.55
N GLU A 26 -4.04 9.53 2.67
CA GLU A 26 -4.88 10.67 3.03
C GLU A 26 -6.23 10.24 3.62
N ARG A 27 -6.86 9.21 3.04
CA ARG A 27 -8.11 8.64 3.55
C ARG A 27 -7.93 8.01 4.92
N LEU A 28 -6.86 7.22 5.10
CA LEU A 28 -6.52 6.60 6.38
C LEU A 28 -6.24 7.65 7.46
N ASN A 29 -5.45 8.67 7.14
CA ASN A 29 -5.17 9.78 8.06
C ASN A 29 -6.43 10.55 8.44
N LYS A 30 -7.36 10.74 7.49
CA LYS A 30 -8.66 11.37 7.77
C LYS A 30 -9.49 10.53 8.73
N GLU A 31 -9.50 9.21 8.57
CA GLU A 31 -10.25 8.31 9.45
C GLU A 31 -9.65 8.24 10.86
N VAL A 32 -8.32 8.17 10.97
CA VAL A 32 -7.61 8.25 12.25
C VAL A 32 -7.98 9.54 12.98
N LYS A 33 -7.92 10.69 12.30
CA LYS A 33 -8.33 11.99 12.89
C LYS A 33 -9.79 11.96 13.33
N ARG A 34 -10.71 11.52 12.46
CA ARG A 34 -12.15 11.46 12.77
C ARG A 34 -12.45 10.62 14.01
N ARG A 35 -11.80 9.47 14.19
CA ARG A 35 -12.00 8.62 15.39
C ARG A 35 -11.33 9.19 16.63
N ALA A 36 -10.18 9.82 16.49
CA ALA A 36 -9.51 10.51 17.60
C ALA A 36 -10.34 11.70 18.10
N ASP A 37 -10.97 12.44 17.18
CA ASP A 37 -11.82 13.60 17.51
C ASP A 37 -13.03 13.22 18.39
N VAL A 38 -13.55 11.99 18.25
CA VAL A 38 -14.64 11.48 19.12
C VAL A 38 -14.18 11.28 20.56
N VAL A 39 -12.92 10.88 20.77
CA VAL A 39 -12.34 10.69 22.11
C VAL A 39 -11.93 12.03 22.73
N GLY A 40 -11.39 12.94 21.91
CA GLY A 40 -10.96 14.28 22.31
C GLY A 40 -9.66 14.28 23.13
N ILE A 41 -9.69 13.76 24.36
CA ILE A 41 -8.53 13.71 25.28
C ILE A 41 -8.26 12.26 25.69
N PHE A 42 -7.01 11.82 25.52
CA PHE A 42 -6.59 10.47 25.89
C PHE A 42 -5.95 10.45 27.29
N PRO A 43 -6.23 9.42 28.11
CA PRO A 43 -5.70 9.31 29.47
C PRO A 43 -4.22 8.92 29.53
N ASN A 44 -3.67 8.34 28.46
CA ASN A 44 -2.26 7.97 28.31
C ASN A 44 -1.95 7.61 26.83
N GLU A 45 -0.66 7.50 26.53
CA GLU A 45 -0.15 7.14 25.20
C GLU A 45 -0.62 5.76 24.74
N ALA A 46 -0.63 4.76 25.63
CA ALA A 46 -1.09 3.41 25.30
C ALA A 46 -2.55 3.38 24.81
N SER A 47 -3.38 4.32 25.24
CA SER A 47 -4.79 4.40 24.83
C SER A 47 -4.95 4.94 23.41
N ILE A 48 -4.17 5.94 23.00
CA ILE A 48 -4.18 6.43 21.61
C ILE A 48 -3.54 5.41 20.66
N ILE A 49 -2.46 4.74 21.07
CA ILE A 49 -1.83 3.67 20.27
C ILE A 49 -2.85 2.56 19.98
N ARG A 50 -3.66 2.16 20.97
CA ARG A 50 -4.70 1.13 20.76
C ARG A 50 -5.77 1.57 19.76
N LEU A 51 -6.22 2.82 19.81
CA LEU A 51 -7.21 3.32 18.85
C LEU A 51 -6.64 3.35 17.44
N ILE A 52 -5.46 3.95 17.26
CA ILE A 52 -4.81 4.04 15.95
C ILE A 52 -4.52 2.63 15.43
N GLY A 53 -3.98 1.75 16.28
CA GLY A 53 -3.71 0.36 15.94
C GLY A 53 -4.96 -0.39 15.47
N ALA A 54 -6.10 -0.21 16.13
CA ALA A 54 -7.37 -0.80 15.69
C ALA A 54 -7.80 -0.31 14.30
N VAL A 55 -7.69 1.00 14.02
CA VAL A 55 -8.00 1.56 12.69
C VAL A 55 -7.07 0.99 11.61
N LEU A 56 -5.78 0.88 11.92
CA LEU A 56 -4.80 0.32 10.99
C LEU A 56 -5.07 -1.16 10.71
N LEU A 57 -5.45 -1.94 11.72
CA LEU A 57 -5.83 -3.35 11.55
C LEU A 57 -7.07 -3.50 10.66
N GLU A 58 -8.12 -2.71 10.91
CA GLU A 58 -9.32 -2.70 10.08
C GLU A 58 -8.99 -2.35 8.61
N GLN A 59 -8.17 -1.33 8.39
CA GLN A 59 -7.77 -0.93 7.03
C GLN A 59 -6.92 -2.01 6.35
N ASN A 60 -6.02 -2.65 7.09
CA ASN A 60 -5.20 -3.75 6.60
C ASN A 60 -6.08 -4.92 6.14
N ASP A 61 -7.05 -5.32 6.96
CA ASP A 61 -7.98 -6.40 6.62
C ASP A 61 -8.79 -6.06 5.36
N GLU A 62 -9.27 -4.82 5.23
CA GLU A 62 -9.96 -4.36 4.01
C GLU A 62 -9.07 -4.49 2.77
N TRP A 63 -7.80 -4.07 2.85
CA TRP A 63 -6.85 -4.18 1.74
C TRP A 63 -6.54 -5.64 1.38
N HIS A 64 -6.56 -6.55 2.34
CA HIS A 64 -6.39 -7.98 2.08
C HIS A 64 -7.64 -8.61 1.44
N LEU A 65 -8.84 -8.17 1.82
CA LEU A 65 -10.11 -8.81 1.41
C LEU A 65 -10.68 -8.26 0.10
N GLN A 66 -10.60 -6.95 -0.18
CA GLN A 66 -11.19 -6.36 -1.38
C GLN A 66 -10.26 -6.47 -2.61
N HIS A 67 -10.30 -7.62 -3.30
CA HIS A 67 -9.51 -7.90 -4.52
C HIS A 67 -7.98 -7.80 -4.35
N ARG A 68 -7.49 -7.90 -3.10
CA ARG A 68 -6.09 -7.65 -2.69
C ARG A 68 -5.57 -6.34 -3.29
N TYR A 69 -5.66 -5.26 -2.51
CA TYR A 69 -5.24 -3.92 -2.93
C TYR A 69 -3.90 -3.92 -3.64
N MET A 70 -2.94 -4.74 -3.20
CA MET A 70 -1.75 -5.11 -3.97
C MET A 70 -1.74 -6.63 -4.19
N GLN A 71 -1.87 -7.07 -5.44
CA GLN A 71 -1.82 -8.48 -5.81
C GLN A 71 -0.41 -9.06 -5.58
N VAL A 72 -0.35 -10.12 -4.78
CA VAL A 72 0.90 -10.79 -4.39
C VAL A 72 1.61 -11.40 -5.59
N GLU A 73 0.84 -11.90 -6.56
CA GLU A 73 1.35 -12.53 -7.79
C GLU A 73 2.17 -11.55 -8.62
N ALA A 74 1.68 -10.32 -8.79
CA ALA A 74 2.42 -9.26 -9.48
C ALA A 74 3.63 -8.79 -8.67
N MET A 75 3.50 -8.70 -7.34
CA MET A 75 4.64 -8.34 -6.47
C MET A 75 5.76 -9.38 -6.47
N ALA A 76 5.47 -10.65 -6.76
CA ALA A 76 6.49 -11.69 -6.90
C ALA A 76 7.45 -11.43 -8.08
N GLU A 77 7.03 -10.65 -9.09
CA GLU A 77 7.88 -10.24 -10.22
C GLU A 77 9.07 -9.37 -9.78
N LEU A 78 8.98 -8.69 -8.62
CA LEU A 78 10.06 -7.88 -8.05
C LEU A 78 11.19 -8.71 -7.42
N ILE A 79 10.86 -9.92 -6.96
CA ILE A 79 11.78 -10.83 -6.27
C ILE A 79 12.31 -11.89 -7.24
N ALA A 80 11.65 -12.04 -8.40
CA ALA A 80 12.06 -12.98 -9.44
C ALA A 80 13.45 -12.60 -9.99
N PRO A 81 14.36 -13.56 -10.19
CA PRO A 81 15.65 -13.29 -10.82
C PRO A 81 15.41 -12.76 -12.24
N ALA A 82 16.19 -11.73 -12.63
CA ALA A 82 16.02 -10.96 -13.87
C ALA A 82 15.80 -11.82 -15.14
N ASN A 83 16.39 -13.02 -15.19
CA ASN A 83 16.30 -13.95 -16.32
C ASN A 83 14.88 -14.51 -16.57
N ALA A 84 13.95 -14.43 -15.62
CA ALA A 84 12.57 -14.91 -15.80
C ALA A 84 11.65 -13.89 -16.50
N LEU A 85 12.03 -12.60 -16.49
CA LEU A 85 11.22 -11.51 -17.03
C LEU A 85 11.40 -11.34 -18.55
N GLU A 86 12.59 -11.65 -19.09
CA GLU A 86 12.87 -11.62 -20.54
C GLU A 86 12.04 -12.65 -21.32
N SER A 87 11.86 -13.86 -20.77
CA SER A 87 11.05 -14.91 -21.40
C SER A 87 9.57 -14.54 -21.57
N LYS A 88 9.01 -13.71 -20.68
CA LYS A 88 7.61 -13.26 -20.73
C LYS A 88 7.38 -12.19 -21.80
N GLN A 89 8.39 -11.38 -22.12
CA GLN A 89 8.26 -10.33 -23.15
C GLN A 89 8.36 -10.88 -24.57
N ILE A 90 9.24 -11.85 -24.81
CA ILE A 90 9.41 -12.48 -26.13
C ILE A 90 8.14 -13.23 -26.56
N SER A 91 7.41 -13.84 -25.61
CA SER A 91 6.15 -14.55 -25.88
C SER A 91 4.93 -13.63 -26.12
N ARG A 92 5.02 -12.33 -25.78
CA ARG A 92 3.93 -11.36 -25.98
C ARG A 92 4.04 -10.59 -27.31
N ALA A 93 5.19 -10.69 -27.98
CA ALA A 93 5.50 -10.00 -29.23
C ALA A 93 5.52 -10.92 -30.46
N ALA A 94 5.14 -12.20 -30.31
CA ALA A 94 4.96 -13.18 -31.38
C ALA A 94 3.49 -13.59 -31.49
#